data_AF-A0A966P8T9-F1
#
_entry.id   AF-A0A966P8T9-F1
#
_cell.length_a   1.000
_cell.length_b   1.000
_cell.length_c   1.000
_cell.angle_alpha   90.00
_cell.angle_beta   90.00
_cell.angle_gamma   90.00
#
_symmetry.space_group_name_H-M   'P 1'
#
loop_
_entity.id
_entity.type
_entity.pdbx_description
1 polymer ?
#
loop_
_entity_poly.entity_id
_entity_poly.type
_entity_poly.pdbx_seq_one_letter_code
_entity_poly.pdbx_strand_id
1 'polypeptide(L)' 'MTITLLGASEVRALADELELRPTKSLGQNFVVDANTCKKIVRIADVRAGERVLEIGPGLGSLTLAILQATSKV' A
#
# COMPACT_ATOMS: atom_id res chain seq x y z
N MET A 1 -2.69 0.06 17.68
CA MET A 1 -1.61 -0.56 16.89
C MET A 1 -1.15 0.49 15.89
N THR A 2 0.10 0.94 15.94
CA THR A 2 0.62 1.95 15.00
C THR A 2 0.96 1.29 13.68
N ILE A 3 0.31 1.70 12.59
CA ILE A 3 0.60 1.21 11.24
C ILE A 3 1.82 1.96 10.70
N THR A 4 2.87 1.22 10.34
CA THR A 4 4.06 1.74 9.66
C THR A 4 3.90 1.56 8.15
N LEU A 5 4.30 2.58 7.37
CA LEU A 5 4.26 2.51 5.90
C LEU A 5 5.56 1.94 5.34
N LEU A 6 5.46 1.28 4.18
CA LEU A 6 6.60 0.63 3.54
C LEU A 6 7.41 1.64 2.72
N GLY A 7 8.72 1.66 2.96
CA GLY A 7 9.71 2.28 2.09
C GLY A 7 10.32 1.26 1.13
N ALA A 8 11.32 1.70 0.37
CA ALA A 8 11.96 0.87 -0.65
C ALA A 8 12.71 -0.34 -0.06
N SER A 9 13.28 -0.21 1.14
CA SER A 9 13.93 -1.31 1.87
C SER A 9 12.91 -2.36 2.28
N GLU A 10 11.80 -1.95 2.87
CA GLU A 10 10.78 -2.86 3.39
C GLU A 10 10.06 -3.57 2.23
N VAL A 11 9.78 -2.86 1.14
CA VAL A 11 9.21 -3.46 -0.09
C VAL A 11 10.13 -4.53 -0.68
N ARG A 12 11.44 -4.29 -0.73
CA ARG A 12 12.40 -5.30 -1.21
C ARG A 12 12.48 -6.49 -0.28
N ALA A 13 12.60 -6.26 1.03
CA ALA A 13 12.66 -7.31 2.03
C ALA A 13 11.41 -8.20 1.99
N LEU A 14 10.22 -7.60 1.87
CA LEU A 14 8.96 -8.34 1.79
C LEU A 14 8.83 -9.12 0.47
N ALA A 15 9.28 -8.56 -0.65
CA ALA A 15 9.31 -9.28 -1.91
C ALA A 15 10.23 -10.52 -1.82
N ASP A 16 11.40 -10.37 -1.21
CA ASP A 16 12.36 -11.46 -1.01
C ASP A 16 11.81 -12.54 -0.06
N GLU A 17 11.21 -12.14 1.07
CA GLU A 17 10.59 -13.05 2.05
C GLU A 17 9.45 -13.88 1.43
N LEU A 18 8.65 -13.26 0.56
CA LEU A 18 7.53 -13.92 -0.13
C LEU A 18 7.96 -14.68 -1.39
N GLU A 19 9.28 -14.72 -1.68
CA GLU A 19 9.84 -15.25 -2.94
C GLU A 19 9.17 -14.67 -4.19
N LEU A 20 8.63 -13.45 -4.07
CA LEU A 20 7.93 -12.75 -5.13
C LEU A 20 8.96 -12.10 -6.04
N ARG A 21 8.95 -12.48 -7.31
CA ARG A 21 9.72 -11.80 -8.35
C ARG A 21 8.82 -10.79 -9.08
N PRO A 22 8.99 -9.48 -8.85
CA PRO A 22 8.24 -8.46 -9.59
C PRO A 22 8.39 -8.67 -11.09
N THR A 23 7.27 -8.80 -11.81
CA THR A 23 7.31 -8.89 -13.27
C THR A 23 6.61 -7.71 -13.92
N LYS A 24 7.33 -7.04 -14.81
CA LYS A 24 6.78 -5.93 -15.60
C LYS A 24 5.70 -6.38 -16.58
N SER A 25 5.68 -7.66 -16.97
CA SER A 25 4.65 -8.18 -17.89
C SER A 25 3.24 -8.14 -17.31
N LEU A 26 3.11 -8.14 -15.98
CA LEU A 26 1.83 -8.00 -15.27
C LEU A 26 1.54 -6.55 -14.86
N GLY A 27 2.35 -5.58 -15.31
CA GLY A 27 2.17 -4.16 -14.98
C GLY A 27 2.46 -3.79 -13.51
N GLN A 28 3.10 -4.68 -12.74
CA GLN A 28 3.35 -4.46 -11.31
C GLN A 28 4.40 -3.35 -11.10
N ASN A 29 4.00 -2.31 -10.37
CA ASN A 29 4.88 -1.25 -9.87
C ASN A 29 4.51 -0.98 -8.41
N PHE A 30 5.50 -1.00 -7.51
CA PHE A 30 5.27 -0.82 -6.08
C PHE A 30 5.57 0.61 -5.65
N VAL A 31 4.59 1.28 -5.02
CA VAL A 31 4.80 2.62 -4.46
C VAL A 31 5.64 2.48 -3.20
N VAL A 32 6.82 3.11 -3.19
CA VAL A 32 7.79 3.06 -2.07
C VAL A 32 7.89 4.37 -1.31
N ASP A 33 7.15 5.41 -1.73
CA ASP A 33 7.09 6.69 -1.05
C ASP A 33 5.81 6.82 -0.22
N ALA A 34 6.00 6.85 1.11
CA ALA A 34 4.91 6.99 2.07
C ALA A 34 4.08 8.26 1.88
N ASN A 35 4.69 9.37 1.45
CA ASN A 35 3.98 10.63 1.24
C ASN A 35 3.04 10.56 0.04
N THR A 36 3.44 9.84 -1.01
CA THR A 36 2.59 9.55 -2.17
C THR A 36 1.36 8.75 -1.75
N CYS A 37 1.51 7.67 -0.97
CA CYS A 37 0.36 6.91 -0.46
C CYS A 37 -0.58 7.78 0.39
N LYS A 38 -0.04 8.55 1.33
CA LYS A 38 -0.85 9.48 2.16
C LYS A 38 -1.58 10.52 1.31
N LYS A 39 -0.94 11.03 0.26
CA LYS A 39 -1.54 11.99 -0.68
C LYS A 39 -2.70 11.35 -1.46
N ILE A 40 -2.54 10.11 -1.92
CA ILE A 40 -3.62 9.36 -2.61
C ILE A 40 -4.83 9.23 -1.69
N VAL A 41 -4.63 8.72 -0.46
CA VAL A 41 -5.71 8.54 0.53
C VAL A 41 -6.42 9.86 0.84
N ARG A 42 -5.67 10.95 1.00
CA ARG A 42 -6.23 12.29 1.23
C ARG A 42 -7.04 12.82 0.06
N ILE A 43 -6.57 12.63 -1.18
CA ILE A 43 -7.27 13.08 -2.39
C ILE A 43 -8.53 12.25 -2.63
N ALA A 44 -8.47 10.94 -2.34
CA ALA A 44 -9.61 10.04 -2.39
C ALA A 44 -10.64 10.30 -1.28
N ASP A 45 -10.32 11.19 -0.32
CA ASP A 45 -11.18 11.57 0.81
C ASP A 45 -11.71 10.35 1.58
N VAL A 46 -10.83 9.37 1.82
CA VAL A 46 -11.18 8.18 2.61
C VAL A 46 -11.45 8.58 4.05
N ARG A 47 -12.61 8.19 4.59
CA ARG A 47 -13.05 8.54 5.94
C ARG A 47 -13.21 7.31 6.83
N ALA A 48 -13.12 7.56 8.13
CA ALA A 48 -13.33 6.54 9.13
C ALA A 48 -14.73 5.91 9.00
N GLY A 49 -14.80 4.58 9.05
CA GLY A 49 -16.05 3.82 8.95
C GLY A 49 -16.42 3.39 7.53
N GLU A 50 -15.72 3.90 6.52
CA GLU A 50 -15.90 3.46 5.14
C GLU A 50 -15.22 2.11 4.86
N ARG A 51 -15.73 1.42 3.85
CA ARG A 51 -15.11 0.21 3.29
C ARG A 51 -14.55 0.57 1.93
N VAL A 52 -13.24 0.48 1.78
CA VAL A 52 -12.55 0.79 0.51
C VAL A 52 -12.43 -0.49 -0.30
N LEU A 53 -12.52 -0.42 -1.63
CA LEU A 53 -12.12 -1.51 -2.52
C LEU A 53 -10.80 -1.13 -3.19
N GLU A 54 -9.75 -1.89 -2.94
CA GLU A 54 -8.46 -1.69 -3.58
C GLU A 54 -8.24 -2.73 -4.69
N ILE A 55 -7.89 -2.25 -5.89
CA ILE A 55 -7.55 -3.11 -7.02
C ILE A 55 -6.04 -3.13 -7.21
N GLY A 56 -5.45 -4.33 -7.19
CA GLY A 56 -4.01 -4.51 -7.34
C GLY A 56 -3.22 -3.97 -6.14
N PRO A 57 -3.43 -4.50 -4.92
CA PRO A 57 -2.77 -3.99 -3.70
C PRO A 57 -1.25 -4.17 -3.71
N GLY A 58 -0.73 -5.05 -4.57
CA GLY A 58 0.69 -5.36 -4.64
C GLY A 58 1.20 -5.88 -3.29
N LEU A 59 2.24 -5.25 -2.77
CA LEU A 59 2.81 -5.56 -1.45
C LEU A 59 2.15 -4.77 -0.30
N GLY A 60 1.10 -4.00 -0.58
CA GLY A 60 0.26 -3.37 0.42
C GLY A 60 0.64 -1.94 0.83
N SER A 61 1.53 -1.25 0.10
CA SER A 61 1.94 0.11 0.46
C SER A 61 0.77 1.10 0.55
N LEU A 62 -0.19 0.99 -0.38
CA LEU A 62 -1.40 1.83 -0.35
C LEU A 62 -2.45 1.27 0.61
N THR A 63 -2.63 -0.06 0.66
CA THR A 63 -3.47 -0.75 1.66
C THR A 63 -3.19 -0.27 3.09
N LEU A 64 -1.91 -0.22 3.50
CA LEU A 64 -1.51 0.22 4.84
C LEU A 64 -1.84 1.69 5.07
N ALA A 65 -1.69 2.55 4.06
CA ALA A 65 -2.07 3.96 4.17
C ALA A 65 -3.59 4.14 4.27
N ILE A 66 -4.39 3.35 3.54
CA ILE A 66 -5.85 3.35 3.67
C ILE A 66 -6.27 2.92 5.07
N LEU A 67 -5.63 1.88 5.62
CA LEU A 67 -5.90 1.38 6.97
C LEU A 67 -5.50 2.36 8.09
N GLN A 68 -4.72 3.40 7.80
CA GLN A 68 -4.51 4.52 8.73
C GLN A 68 -5.72 5.47 8.80
N ALA A 69 -6.55 5.53 7.75
CA ALA A 69 -7.72 6.41 7.66
C ALA A 69 -9.04 5.69 7.99
N THR A 70 -9.16 4.40 7.66
CA THR A 70 -10.33 3.58 7.98
C THR A 70 -9.91 2.19 8.47
N SER A 71 -10.85 1.38 8.96
CA SER A 71 -10.59 0.05 9.51
C SER A 71 -10.73 -1.09 8.51
N LYS A 72 -11.22 -0.82 7.28
CA LYS A 72 -11.53 -1.86 6.29
C LYS A 72 -11.16 -1.44 4.85
N VAL A 73 -10.41 -2.32 4.21
CA VAL A 73 -10.13 -2.40 2.76
C VAL A 73 -10.64 -3.74 2.26
#